data_AF-A0A968DDJ1-F1
#
_entry.id   AF-A0A968DDJ1-F1
#
_cell.length_a   1.000
_cell.length_b   1.000
_cell.length_c   1.000
_cell.angle_alpha   90.00
_cell.angle_beta   90.00
_cell.angle_gamma   90.00
#
_symmetry.space_group_name_H-M   'P 1'
#
loop_
_entity.id
_entity.type
_entity.pdbx_description
1 polymer ?
#
loop_
_entity_poly.entity_id
_entity_poly.type
_entity_poly.pdbx_seq_one_letter_code
_entity_poly.pdbx_strand_id
1 'polypeptide(L)'
;MKDILVMQLRFANRRGARAMRLLEHKRFRAGYDFLLLRAQCGQAEQSLADWWTEVQSLPVEEQRKAFDIKRRRPRRPRRAPRGQRRVSQGS
;
A
#
# COMPACT_ATOMS: atom_id res chain seq x y z
N MET A 1 -12.48 -3.25 -19.73
CA MET A 1 -11.20 -3.84 -20.19
C MET A 1 -9.97 -3.04 -19.75
N LYS A 2 -9.94 -1.69 -19.89
CA LYS A 2 -8.81 -0.85 -19.45
C LYS A 2 -8.41 -1.08 -17.98
N ASP A 3 -9.38 -1.38 -17.11
CA ASP A 3 -9.13 -1.64 -15.69
C ASP A 3 -8.15 -2.80 -15.43
N ILE A 4 -8.21 -3.89 -16.19
CA ILE A 4 -7.37 -5.09 -15.96
C ILE A 4 -5.91 -4.78 -16.29
N LEU A 5 -5.66 -4.09 -17.41
CA LEU A 5 -4.32 -3.66 -17.81
C LEU A 5 -3.75 -2.63 -16.83
N VAL A 6 -4.57 -1.69 -16.35
CA VAL A 6 -4.17 -0.74 -15.32
C VAL A 6 -3.86 -1.45 -13.99
N MET A 7 -4.56 -2.55 -13.67
CA MET A 7 -4.26 -3.35 -12.49
C MET A 7 -2.90 -4.04 -12.58
N GLN A 8 -2.44 -4.45 -13.77
CA GLN A 8 -1.10 -5.03 -13.95
C GLN A 8 0.03 -4.08 -13.51
N LEU A 9 -0.11 -2.78 -13.78
CA LEU A 9 0.85 -1.77 -13.30
C LEU A 9 0.83 -1.63 -11.77
N ARG A 10 -0.30 -1.94 -11.12
CA ARG A 10 -0.43 -1.89 -9.66
C ARG A 10 0.18 -3.12 -9.00
N PHE A 11 0.13 -4.29 -9.63
CA PHE A 11 0.75 -5.53 -9.12
C PHE A 11 2.27 -5.41 -8.97
N ALA A 12 2.93 -4.58 -9.79
CA ALA A 12 4.37 -4.29 -9.66
C ALA A 12 4.73 -3.62 -8.33
N ASN A 13 3.77 -2.96 -7.65
CA ASN A 13 4.01 -2.27 -6.39
C ASN A 13 3.55 -3.10 -5.19
N ARG A 14 4.48 -3.87 -4.62
CA ARG A 14 4.26 -4.79 -3.49
C ARG A 14 4.24 -4.11 -2.11
N ARG A 15 4.48 -2.81 -2.02
CA ARG A 15 4.70 -2.11 -0.73
C ARG A 15 3.62 -1.07 -0.42
N GLY A 16 3.38 -0.92 0.88
CA GLY A 16 2.51 0.07 1.48
C GLY A 16 1.02 -0.23 1.37
N ALA A 17 0.21 0.72 1.83
CA ALA A 17 -1.24 0.59 1.91
C ALA A 17 -1.95 0.46 0.54
N ARG A 18 -1.25 0.74 -0.57
CA ARG A 18 -1.80 0.56 -1.92
C ARG A 18 -1.87 -0.91 -2.30
N ALA A 19 -0.90 -1.72 -1.91
CA ALA A 19 -0.87 -3.15 -2.18
C ALA A 19 -1.98 -3.88 -1.39
N MET A 20 -2.19 -3.50 -0.12
CA MET A 20 -3.31 -3.98 0.69
C MET A 20 -4.67 -3.64 0.07
N ARG A 21 -4.88 -2.38 -0.33
CA ARG A 21 -6.12 -1.97 -1.02
C ARG A 21 -6.34 -2.68 -2.36
N LEU A 22 -5.26 -3.10 -3.03
CA LEU A 22 -5.35 -3.86 -4.27
C LEU A 22 -5.95 -5.24 -3.99
N LEU A 23 -5.51 -5.90 -2.91
CA LEU A 23 -6.01 -7.20 -2.47
C LEU A 23 -7.51 -7.15 -2.10
N GLU A 24 -7.96 -6.07 -1.47
CA GLU A 24 -9.37 -5.87 -1.08
C GLU A 24 -10.29 -5.49 -2.26
N HIS A 25 -9.75 -5.25 -3.45
CA HIS A 25 -10.52 -4.77 -4.60
C HIS A 25 -11.39 -5.87 -5.21
N LYS A 26 -12.66 -5.59 -5.52
CA LYS A 26 -13.61 -6.57 -6.12
C LYS A 26 -13.11 -7.23 -7.41
N ARG A 27 -12.25 -6.53 -8.17
CA ARG A 27 -11.65 -7.04 -9.42
C ARG A 27 -10.25 -7.64 -9.25
N PHE A 28 -9.78 -7.81 -8.01
CA PHE A 28 -8.47 -8.39 -7.73
C PHE A 28 -8.31 -9.75 -8.40
N ARG A 29 -9.30 -10.63 -8.28
CA ARG A 29 -9.29 -11.97 -8.87
C ARG A 29 -9.05 -11.93 -10.38
N ALA A 30 -9.83 -11.13 -11.11
CA ALA A 30 -9.64 -10.97 -12.56
C ALA A 30 -8.27 -10.40 -12.94
N GLY A 31 -7.75 -9.45 -12.15
CA GLY A 31 -6.40 -8.91 -12.35
C GLY A 31 -5.30 -9.93 -12.04
N TYR A 32 -5.49 -10.74 -11.01
CA TYR A 32 -4.56 -11.75 -10.54
C TYR A 32 -4.52 -12.96 -11.49
N ASP A 33 -5.66 -13.42 -11.99
CA ASP A 33 -5.73 -14.48 -13.01
C ASP A 33 -4.98 -14.05 -14.28
N PHE A 34 -5.10 -12.77 -14.67
CA PHE A 34 -4.32 -12.24 -15.79
C PHE A 34 -2.82 -12.13 -15.48
N LEU A 35 -2.45 -11.82 -14.23
CA LEU A 35 -1.04 -11.84 -13.79
C LEU A 35 -0.46 -13.26 -13.90
N LEU A 36 -1.21 -14.28 -13.48
CA LEU A 36 -0.81 -15.68 -13.59
C LEU A 36 -0.60 -16.11 -15.04
N LEU A 37 -1.54 -15.76 -15.93
CA LEU A 37 -1.39 -16.04 -17.36
C LEU A 37 -0.15 -15.34 -17.93
N ARG A 38 0.11 -14.08 -17.57
CA ARG A 38 1.31 -13.37 -18.00
C ARG A 38 2.59 -13.99 -17.46
N ALA A 39 2.61 -14.48 -16.22
CA ALA A 39 3.75 -15.18 -15.65
C ALA A 39 4.04 -16.48 -16.41
N GLN A 40 3.00 -17.28 -16.69
CA GLN A 40 3.12 -18.51 -17.48
C GLN A 40 3.61 -18.25 -18.92
N CYS A 41 3.20 -17.14 -19.53
CA CYS A 41 3.68 -16.72 -20.85
C CYS A 41 5.06 -16.02 -20.83
N GLY A 42 5.73 -15.91 -19.67
CA GLY A 42 7.00 -15.20 -19.53
C GLY A 42 6.92 -13.67 -19.70
N GLN A 43 5.70 -13.11 -19.69
CA GLN A 43 5.44 -11.66 -19.80
C GLN A 43 5.39 -10.94 -18.46
N ALA A 44 5.51 -11.66 -17.35
CA ALA A 44 5.66 -11.15 -16.00
C ALA A 44 6.59 -12.07 -15.21
N GLU A 45 7.19 -11.55 -14.13
CA GLU A 45 8.06 -12.33 -13.25
C GLU A 45 7.23 -13.40 -12.51
N GLN A 46 7.67 -14.67 -12.57
CA GLN A 46 7.00 -15.77 -11.86
C GLN A 46 6.98 -15.51 -10.34
N SER A 47 8.11 -15.05 -9.79
CA SER A 47 8.25 -14.69 -8.38
C SER A 47 7.29 -13.58 -7.93
N LEU A 48 6.83 -12.71 -8.85
CA LEU A 48 5.81 -11.72 -8.55
C LEU A 48 4.45 -12.39 -8.34
N ALA A 49 4.07 -13.31 -9.21
CA ALA A 49 2.83 -14.06 -9.10
C ALA A 49 2.83 -14.94 -7.84
N ASP A 50 3.94 -15.63 -7.56
CA ASP A 50 4.10 -16.48 -6.38
C ASP A 50 3.95 -15.64 -5.10
N TRP A 51 4.60 -14.48 -5.03
CA TRP A 51 4.48 -13.58 -3.87
C TRP A 51 3.03 -13.13 -3.63
N TRP A 52 2.28 -12.79 -4.68
CA TRP A 52 0.86 -12.44 -4.55
C TRP A 52 0.00 -13.65 -4.15
N THR A 53 0.40 -14.87 -4.52
CA THR A 53 -0.24 -16.13 -4.11
C THR A 53 -0.07 -16.39 -2.62
N GLU A 54 1.14 -16.14 -2.10
CA GLU A 54 1.45 -16.26 -0.69
C GLU A 54 0.69 -15.22 0.12
N VAL A 55 0.79 -13.94 -0.25
CA VAL A 55 0.24 -12.85 0.57
C VAL A 55 -1.29 -12.93 0.71
N GLN A 56 -2.01 -13.36 -0.32
CA GLN A 56 -3.47 -13.49 -0.23
C GLN A 56 -3.91 -14.62 0.71
N SER A 57 -3.05 -15.61 0.94
CA SER A 57 -3.30 -16.76 1.81
C SER A 57 -2.98 -16.46 3.27
N LEU A 58 -2.18 -15.42 3.53
CA LEU A 58 -1.81 -14.99 4.88
C LEU A 58 -2.98 -14.30 5.60
N PRO A 59 -3.03 -14.35 6.95
CA PRO A 59 -3.97 -13.54 7.72
C PRO A 59 -3.67 -12.04 7.60
N VAL A 60 -4.68 -11.19 7.80
CA VAL A 60 -4.61 -9.73 7.59
C VAL A 60 -3.42 -9.07 8.32
N GLU A 61 -3.10 -9.51 9.54
CA GLU A 61 -1.97 -8.95 10.30
C GLU A 61 -0.60 -9.29 9.69
N GLU A 62 -0.47 -10.46 9.07
CA GLU A 62 0.75 -10.87 8.35
C GLU A 62 0.83 -10.22 6.97
N GLN A 63 -0.31 -10.07 6.29
CA GLN A 63 -0.40 -9.26 5.06
C GLN A 63 0.14 -7.85 5.30
N ARG A 64 -0.22 -7.20 6.42
CA ARG A 64 0.29 -5.85 6.75
C ARG A 64 1.82 -5.81 6.82
N LYS A 65 2.43 -6.86 7.40
CA LYS A 65 3.88 -7.01 7.51
C LYS A 65 4.51 -7.27 6.14
N ALA A 66 3.95 -8.17 5.35
CA ALA A 66 4.40 -8.48 3.99
C ALA A 66 4.37 -7.25 3.07
N PHE A 67 3.36 -6.39 3.23
CA PHE A 67 3.27 -5.12 2.52
C PHE A 67 4.19 -4.01 3.07
N ASP A 68 5.03 -4.25 4.09
CA ASP A 68 5.84 -3.21 4.78
C ASP A 68 5.01 -1.99 5.21
N ILE A 69 3.76 -2.22 5.65
CA ILE A 69 2.89 -1.16 6.15
C ILE A 69 3.34 -0.83 7.58
N LYS A 70 4.30 0.08 7.68
CA LYS A 70 4.72 0.63 8.97
C LYS A 70 3.52 1.28 9.65
N ARG A 71 3.26 0.91 10.91
CA ARG A 71 2.36 1.67 11.79
C ARG A 71 2.85 3.11 11.79
N ARG A 72 2.07 4.03 11.21
CA ARG A 72 2.38 5.47 11.26
C ARG A 72 2.54 5.83 12.74
N ARG A 73 3.77 6.18 13.16
CA ARG A 73 3.97 6.81 14.46
C ARG A 73 3.10 8.07 14.48
N PRO A 74 2.25 8.29 15.51
CA PRO A 74 1.47 9.51 15.60
C PRO A 74 2.44 10.67 15.53
N ARG A 75 2.28 11.54 14.53
CA ARG A 75 3.06 12.77 14.44
C ARG A 75 2.69 13.58 15.69
N ARG A 76 3.63 13.70 16.63
CA ARG A 76 3.47 14.55 17.80
C ARG A 76 3.04 15.94 17.29
N PRO A 77 1.92 16.51 17.76
CA PRO A 77 1.51 17.84 17.36
C PRO A 77 2.66 18.80 17.71
N ARG A 78 3.17 19.52 16.71
CA ARG A 78 4.16 20.58 16.93
C ARG A 78 3.49 21.61 17.83
N ARG A 79 3.92 21.70 19.10
CA ARG A 79 3.51 22.76 20.03
C ARG A 79 3.76 24.09 19.34
N ALA A 80 2.69 24.84 19.07
CA ALA A 80 2.79 26.19 18.55
C ALA A 80 3.62 27.05 19.52
N PRO A 81 4.60 27.83 19.04
CA PRO A 81 5.39 28.69 19.90
C PRO A 81 4.48 29.76 20.52
N ARG A 82 4.61 29.90 21.84
CA ARG A 82 3.93 30.86 22.72
C ARG A 82 3.94 32.26 22.11
N GLY A 83 2.75 32.80 21.87
CA GLY A 83 2.58 34.21 21.54
C GLY A 83 3.18 35.08 22.64
N GLN A 84 4.13 35.93 22.23
CA GLN A 84 4.70 36.99 23.04
C GLN A 84 3.57 37.85 23.60
N ARG A 85 3.41 37.80 24.93
CA ARG A 85 2.58 38.73 25.67
C ARG A 85 3.28 40.09 25.60
N ARG A 86 2.61 41.04 24.94
CA ARG A 86 3.01 42.43 24.79
C ARG A 86 3.50 43.01 26.11
N VAL A 87 4.68 43.62 26.07
CA VAL A 87 5.15 44.56 27.08
C VAL A 87 4.27 45.80 27.03
N SER A 88 3.55 46.04 28.11
CA SER A 88 2.93 47.34 28.40
C SER A 88 3.71 47.91 29.59
N GLN A 89 4.70 48.76 29.32
CA GLN A 89 5.25 49.62 30.37
C GLN A 89 4.27 50.75 30.61
N GLY A 90 3.84 50.89 31.85
CA GLY A 90 3.10 52.02 32.37
C GLY A 90 3.74 52.45 33.69
N SER A 91 3.79 53.78 33.84
CA SER A 91 4.25 54.59 34.99
C SER A 91 5.74 54.93 35.02
#